data_AF-A0A5K1G6M8-F1
#
_entry.id   AF-A0A5K1G6M8-F1
#
_cell.length_a   1.000
_cell.length_b   1.000
_cell.length_c   1.000
_cell.angle_alpha   90.00
_cell.angle_beta   90.00
_cell.angle_gamma   90.00
#
_symmetry.space_group_name_H-M   'P 1'
#
loop_
_entity.id
_entity.type
_entity.pdbx_description
1 polymer ?
#
loop_
_entity_poly.entity_id
_entity_poly.type
_entity_poly.pdbx_seq_one_letter_code
_entity_poly.pdbx_strand_id
1 'polypeptide(L)' 'WSDCPPYGKPIFNIIPSKVPLSEFFNDCVVPGKRYNIKRVIDKQRIAGRE' A
#
# COMPACT_ATOMS: atom_id res chain seq x y z
N TRP A 1 -6.54 -8.34 4.55
CA TRP A 1 -6.05 -7.12 3.85
C TRP A 1 -6.28 -5.84 4.65
N SER A 2 -7.49 -5.60 5.18
CA SER A 2 -7.85 -4.33 5.86
C SER A 2 -7.04 -4.05 7.13
N ASP A 3 -6.67 -5.07 7.88
CA ASP A 3 -5.84 -4.90 9.10
C ASP A 3 -4.37 -5.27 8.88
N CYS A 4 -4.02 -5.69 7.66
CA CYS A 4 -2.64 -5.88 7.27
C CYS A 4 -1.99 -4.51 7.01
N PRO A 5 -0.79 -4.23 7.57
CA PRO A 5 -0.04 -3.02 7.28
C PRO A 5 0.15 -2.81 5.76
N PRO A 6 0.16 -1.57 5.26
CA PRO A 6 0.35 -1.31 3.83
C PRO A 6 1.68 -1.82 3.28
N TYR A 7 2.76 -1.66 4.06
CA TYR A 7 4.11 -2.11 3.74
C TYR A 7 4.87 -2.48 5.03
N GLY A 8 5.88 -3.33 4.88
CA GLY A 8 6.78 -3.74 5.96
C GLY A 8 8.09 -2.94 5.96
N LYS A 9 9.01 -3.37 6.83
CA LYS A 9 10.38 -2.85 6.84
C LYS A 9 11.11 -3.28 5.56
N PRO A 10 11.97 -2.44 4.98
CA PRO A 10 12.82 -2.84 3.87
C PRO A 10 13.69 -4.04 4.23
N ILE A 11 13.84 -4.96 3.29
CA ILE A 11 14.74 -6.10 3.36
C ILE A 11 15.71 -5.95 2.19
N PHE A 12 16.93 -5.50 2.47
CA PHE A 12 17.85 -4.98 1.45
C PHE A 12 17.16 -3.91 0.59
N ASN A 13 17.10 -4.10 -0.73
CA ASN A 13 16.49 -3.18 -1.68
C ASN A 13 15.02 -3.52 -2.00
N ILE A 14 14.40 -4.44 -1.26
CA ILE A 14 13.02 -4.86 -1.46
C ILE A 14 12.15 -4.30 -0.35
N ILE A 15 11.06 -3.61 -0.74
CA ILE A 15 10.04 -3.14 0.19
C ILE A 15 8.85 -4.09 0.09
N PRO A 16 8.62 -4.96 1.11
CA PRO A 16 7.43 -5.80 1.11
C PRO A 16 6.19 -4.93 1.25
N SER A 17 5.22 -5.09 0.35
CA SER A 17 3.93 -4.41 0.37
C SER A 17 2.82 -5.44 0.27
N LYS A 18 1.68 -5.19 0.93
CA LYS A 18 0.46 -5.93 0.59
C LYS A 18 0.02 -5.56 -0.82
N VAL A 19 -0.78 -6.42 -1.44
CA VAL A 19 -1.29 -6.18 -2.80
C VAL A 19 -2.14 -4.89 -2.84
N PRO A 20 -1.84 -3.92 -3.71
CA PRO A 20 -2.75 -2.80 -3.94
C PRO A 20 -4.00 -3.27 -4.67
N LEU A 21 -5.15 -2.75 -4.26
CA LEU A 21 -6.43 -3.03 -4.91
C LEU A 21 -6.80 -1.87 -5.83
N SER A 22 -7.32 -2.20 -7.02
CA SER A 22 -7.88 -1.21 -7.93
C SER A 22 -9.22 -0.70 -7.43
N GLU A 23 -9.74 0.33 -8.11
CA GLU A 23 -11.03 0.95 -7.84
C GLU A 23 -12.20 -0.04 -7.94
N PHE A 24 -12.02 -1.16 -8.65
CA PHE A 24 -13.00 -2.26 -8.72
C PHE A 24 -13.42 -2.77 -7.34
N PHE A 25 -12.53 -2.74 -6.35
CA PHE A 25 -12.80 -3.23 -4.99
C PHE A 25 -13.28 -2.13 -4.03
N ASN A 26 -13.56 -0.91 -4.51
CA ASN A 26 -13.92 0.22 -3.65
C ASN A 26 -15.19 -0.03 -2.82
N ASP A 27 -16.15 -0.78 -3.35
CA ASP A 27 -17.41 -1.10 -2.65
C ASP A 27 -17.22 -2.21 -1.60
N CYS A 28 -16.15 -3.00 -1.73
CA CYS A 28 -15.80 -4.05 -0.76
C CYS A 28 -14.85 -3.54 0.34
N VAL A 29 -14.32 -2.32 0.23
CA VAL A 29 -13.27 -1.79 1.11
C VAL A 29 -13.65 -0.40 1.62
N VAL A 30 -13.76 -0.28 2.94
CA VAL A 30 -14.08 1.00 3.59
C VAL A 30 -13.10 2.11 3.18
N PRO A 31 -13.57 3.35 2.93
CA PRO A 31 -12.75 4.41 2.35
C PRO A 31 -11.39 4.64 3.03
N GLY A 32 -11.33 4.60 4.36
CA GLY A 32 -10.10 4.82 5.14
C GLY A 32 -9.09 3.67 5.08
N LYS A 33 -9.47 2.50 4.56
CA LYS A 33 -8.59 1.34 4.44
C LYS A 33 -8.09 1.11 3.01
N ARG A 34 -8.64 1.82 2.01
CA ARG A 34 -8.28 1.70 0.58
C ARG A 34 -6.78 1.91 0.35
N TYR A 35 -6.18 1.07 -0.48
CA TYR A 35 -4.75 1.08 -0.79
C TYR A 35 -4.56 0.64 -2.23
N ASN A 36 -4.37 1.62 -3.12
CA ASN A 36 -4.14 1.44 -4.55
C ASN A 36 -2.67 1.70 -4.90
N ILE A 37 -2.29 1.49 -6.16
CA ILE A 37 -0.89 1.63 -6.59
C ILE A 37 -0.34 3.04 -6.39
N LYS A 38 -1.16 4.08 -6.58
CA LYS A 38 -0.78 5.47 -6.32
C LYS A 38 -0.38 5.67 -4.85
N ARG A 39 -1.18 5.11 -3.92
CA ARG A 39 -0.87 5.14 -2.48
C ARG A 39 0.40 4.36 -2.13
N VAL A 40 0.71 3.26 -2.84
CA VAL A 40 1.98 2.53 -2.65
C VAL A 40 3.15 3.46 -2.93
N ILE A 41 3.18 4.06 -4.13
CA ILE A 41 4.26 4.93 -4.60
C ILE A 41 4.40 6.14 -3.67
N ASP A 42 3.33 6.90 -3.45
CA ASP A 42 3.35 8.12 -2.64
C ASP A 42 3.90 7.85 -1.22
N LYS A 43 3.54 6.70 -0.62
CA LYS A 43 4.03 6.33 0.71
C LYS A 43 5.52 5.96 0.72
N GLN A 44 6.06 5.36 -0.33
CA GLN A 44 7.51 5.09 -0.42
C GLN A 44 8.30 6.36 -0.67
N ARG A 45 7.78 7.28 -1.50
CA ARG A 45 8.37 8.61 -1.72
C ARG A 45 8.50 9.42 -0.45
N ILE A 46 7.39 9.55 0.29
CA ILE A 46 7.36 10.28 1.57
C ILE A 46 8.34 9.66 2.57
N ALA A 47 8.56 8.35 2.50
CA ALA A 47 9.49 7.65 3.36
C ALA A 47 10.95 7.67 2.87
N GLY A 48 11.26 8.35 1.76
CA GLY A 48 12.61 8.47 1.20
C GLY A 48 13.19 7.15 0.69
N ARG A 49 12.36 6.31 0.07
CA ARG A 49 12.75 4.99 -0.47
C ARG A 49 12.63 4.87 -1.99
N GLU A 50 12.88 5.97 -2.71
CA GLU A 50 13.11 5.98 -4.16
C GLU A 50 14.59 5.82 -4.48
#